data_AF-A0A955KFK9-F1
#
_entry.id   AF-A0A955KFK9-F1
#
_cell.length_a   1.000
_cell.length_b   1.000
_cell.length_c   1.000
_cell.angle_alpha   90.00
_cell.angle_beta   90.00
_cell.angle_gamma   90.00
#
_symmetry.space_group_name_H-M   'P 1'
#
loop_
_entity.id
_entity.type
_entity.pdbx_description
1 polymer ?
#
loop_
_entity_poly.entity_id
_entity_poly.type
_entity_poly.pdbx_seq_one_letter_code
_entity_poly.pdbx_strand_id
1 'polypeptide(L)'
;MRYILAILIFITITLSIMQSWLFLALGLAIYSSFKYTATPLIFLAVLLDAYYGAFHTFPVLTGVSIFWFVLVEYISPRLMALHT
;
A
#
# COMPACT_ATOMS: atom_id res chain seq x y z
N MET A 1 1.63 20.79 4.69
CA MET A 1 1.04 19.82 5.66
C MET A 1 0.63 18.48 5.02
N ARG A 2 -0.11 18.46 3.90
CA ARG A 2 -0.60 17.20 3.29
C ARG A 2 0.48 16.16 2.95
N TYR A 3 1.67 16.59 2.50
CA TYR A 3 2.80 15.70 2.22
C TYR A 3 3.47 15.13 3.48
N ILE A 4 3.59 15.93 4.53
CA ILE A 4 4.16 15.48 5.82
C ILE A 4 3.29 14.36 6.39
N LEU A 5 1.96 14.52 6.34
CA LEU A 5 1.04 13.50 6.81
C LEU A 5 1.11 12.21 5.97
N ALA A 6 1.29 12.32 4.65
CA ALA A 6 1.49 11.16 3.78
C ALA A 6 2.78 10.41 4.12
N ILE A 7 3.88 11.13 4.36
CA ILE A 7 5.16 10.57 4.78
C ILE A 7 5.03 9.86 6.12
N LEU A 8 4.36 10.49 7.09
CA LEU A 8 4.11 9.87 8.40
C LEU A 8 3.31 8.57 8.27
N ILE A 9 2.22 8.58 7.51
CA ILE A 9 1.43 7.37 7.26
C ILE A 9 2.28 6.28 6.61
N PHE A 10 3.11 6.63 5.62
CA PHE A 10 4.00 5.69 4.95
C PHE A 10 4.99 5.06 5.94
N ILE A 11 5.64 5.86 6.78
CA ILE A 11 6.55 5.39 7.83
C ILE A 11 5.80 4.47 8.80
N THR A 12 4.58 4.83 9.23
CA THR A 12 3.78 4.00 10.13
C THR A 12 3.41 2.66 9.49
N ILE A 13 3.05 2.63 8.21
CA ILE A 13 2.77 1.38 7.47
C ILE A 13 4.02 0.50 7.48
N THR A 14 5.18 1.05 7.12
CA THR A 14 6.46 0.32 7.11
C THR A 14 6.78 -0.30 8.47
N LEU A 15 6.74 0.51 9.54
CA LEU A 15 7.04 0.04 10.90
C LEU A 15 6.02 -1.01 11.37
N SER A 16 4.75 -0.84 11.02
CA SER A 16 3.70 -1.80 11.37
C SER A 16 3.92 -3.15 10.71
N ILE A 17 4.32 -3.16 9.43
CA ILE A 17 4.64 -4.42 8.74
C ILE A 17 5.85 -5.09 9.39
N MET A 18 6.94 -4.33 9.64
CA MET A 18 8.15 -4.86 10.29
C MET A 18 7.87 -5.46 11.68
N GLN A 19 6.97 -4.87 12.46
CA GLN A 19 6.55 -5.36 13.78
C GLN A 19 5.44 -6.43 13.72
N SER A 20 5.09 -6.93 12.53
CA SER A 20 4.01 -7.90 12.29
C SER A 20 2.61 -7.40 12.72
N TRP A 21 2.40 -6.09 12.82
CA TRP A 21 1.09 -5.47 13.06
C TRP A 21 0.30 -5.32 11.75
N LEU A 22 0.04 -6.46 11.11
CA LEU A 22 -0.51 -6.53 9.75
C LEU A 22 -1.88 -5.86 9.61
N PHE A 23 -2.74 -5.95 10.64
CA PHE A 23 -4.07 -5.31 10.62
C PHE A 23 -3.97 -3.77 10.58
N LEU A 24 -3.02 -3.20 11.33
CA LEU A 24 -2.81 -1.76 11.38
C LEU A 24 -2.22 -1.27 10.05
N ALA A 25 -1.26 -2.01 9.50
CA ALA A 25 -0.70 -1.75 8.18
C ALA A 25 -1.77 -1.79 7.08
N LEU A 26 -2.64 -2.81 7.09
CA LEU A 26 -3.73 -2.96 6.13
C LEU A 26 -4.70 -1.76 6.20
N GLY A 27 -5.17 -1.41 7.40
CA GLY A 27 -6.09 -0.29 7.59
C GLY A 27 -5.50 1.03 7.11
N LEU A 28 -4.23 1.30 7.44
CA LEU A 28 -3.54 2.50 6.99
C LEU A 28 -3.29 2.51 5.48
N ALA A 29 -2.93 1.37 4.87
CA ALA A 29 -2.71 1.26 3.44
C ALA A 29 -4.01 1.48 2.65
N ILE A 30 -5.13 0.93 3.11
CA ILE A 30 -6.46 1.18 2.53
C ILE A 30 -6.79 2.68 2.63
N TYR A 31 -6.69 3.26 3.84
CA TYR A 31 -6.97 4.67 4.06
C TYR A 31 -6.07 5.59 3.20
N SER A 32 -4.78 5.29 3.11
CA SER A 32 -3.84 6.07 2.32
C SER A 32 -4.16 5.99 0.83
N SER A 33 -4.57 4.82 0.34
CA SER A 33 -4.87 4.59 -1.09
C SER A 33 -6.08 5.40 -1.58
N PHE A 34 -7.05 5.69 -0.71
CA PHE A 34 -8.19 6.55 -1.07
C PHE A 34 -7.88 8.05 -1.02
N LYS A 35 -6.90 8.47 -0.20
CA LYS A 35 -6.55 9.90 -0.04
C LYS A 35 -5.33 10.35 -0.83
N TYR A 36 -4.46 9.41 -1.18
CA TYR A 36 -3.17 9.61 -1.83
C TYR A 36 -2.97 8.54 -2.90
N THR A 37 -2.03 8.77 -3.81
CA THR A 37 -1.66 7.74 -4.81
C THR A 37 -1.14 6.48 -4.11
N ALA A 38 -1.54 5.31 -4.64
CA ALA A 38 -1.09 4.01 -4.14
C ALA A 38 0.29 3.62 -4.69
N THR A 39 0.84 4.36 -5.68
CA THR A 39 2.15 4.10 -6.30
C THR A 39 3.29 3.84 -5.29
N PRO A 40 3.44 4.63 -4.20
CA PRO A 40 4.50 4.40 -3.22
C PRO A 40 4.37 3.07 -2.47
N LEU A 41 3.16 2.54 -2.31
CA LEU A 41 2.94 1.25 -1.64
C LEU A 41 3.53 0.09 -2.44
N ILE A 42 3.62 0.21 -3.77
CA ILE A 42 4.29 -0.79 -4.62
C ILE A 42 5.79 -0.82 -4.33
N PHE A 43 6.43 0.35 -4.29
CA PHE A 43 7.86 0.44 -3.94
C PHE A 43 8.13 -0.09 -2.54
N LEU A 44 7.25 0.23 -1.60
CA LEU A 44 7.34 -0.30 -0.24
C LEU A 44 7.23 -1.82 -0.21
N ALA A 45 6.28 -2.38 -0.97
CA ALA A 45 6.07 -3.81 -1.05
C ALA A 45 7.26 -4.55 -1.67
N VAL A 46 7.90 -3.98 -2.69
CA VAL A 46 9.15 -4.51 -3.26
C VAL A 46 10.28 -4.49 -2.22
N LEU A 47 10.44 -3.40 -1.48
CA LEU A 47 11.44 -3.30 -0.42
C LEU A 47 11.19 -4.30 0.71
N LEU A 48 9.93 -4.47 1.12
CA LEU A 48 9.55 -5.41 2.16
C LEU A 48 9.68 -6.85 1.68
N ASP A 49 9.30 -7.17 0.45
CA ASP A 49 9.56 -8.48 -0.13
C ASP A 49 11.05 -8.74 -0.33
N ALA A 50 11.90 -7.74 -0.55
CA ALA A 50 13.35 -7.94 -0.53
C ALA A 50 13.86 -8.21 0.89
N TYR A 51 13.29 -7.51 1.89
CA TYR A 51 13.61 -7.70 3.31
C TYR A 51 13.16 -9.08 3.83
N TYR A 52 11.94 -9.50 3.49
CA TYR A 52 11.36 -10.80 3.85
C TYR A 52 11.73 -11.92 2.86
N GLY A 53 12.15 -11.60 1.65
CA GLY A 53 12.47 -12.54 0.56
C GLY A 53 13.78 -13.29 0.76
N ALA A 54 14.58 -12.90 1.77
CA ALA A 54 15.54 -13.81 2.37
C ALA A 54 14.88 -15.09 2.92
N PHE A 55 13.56 -15.09 3.16
CA PHE A 55 12.79 -16.17 3.77
C PHE A 55 11.67 -16.76 2.89
N HIS A 56 11.23 -16.08 1.81
CA HIS A 56 10.13 -16.53 0.94
C HIS A 56 10.50 -16.44 -0.55
N THR A 57 10.39 -17.56 -1.27
CA THR A 57 10.75 -17.73 -2.70
C THR A 57 9.87 -16.89 -3.66
N PHE A 58 8.76 -16.32 -3.18
CA PHE A 58 7.79 -15.58 -3.99
C PHE A 58 7.45 -14.22 -3.35
N PRO A 59 7.46 -13.10 -4.10
CA PRO A 59 7.20 -11.75 -3.59
C PRO A 59 5.70 -11.48 -3.43
N VAL A 60 5.13 -11.96 -2.32
CA VAL A 60 3.69 -11.89 -2.04
C VAL A 60 3.22 -10.44 -1.87
N LEU A 61 3.95 -9.61 -1.11
CA LEU A 61 3.51 -8.25 -0.81
C LEU A 61 3.46 -7.40 -2.08
N THR A 62 4.43 -7.57 -2.98
CA THR A 62 4.54 -6.88 -4.25
C THR A 62 3.34 -7.24 -5.12
N GLY A 63 3.04 -8.54 -5.26
CA GLY A 63 1.86 -9.00 -6.01
C GLY A 63 0.56 -8.38 -5.48
N VAL A 64 0.36 -8.41 -4.16
CA VAL A 64 -0.81 -7.81 -3.51
C VAL A 64 -0.88 -6.30 -3.75
N SER A 65 0.24 -5.59 -3.63
CA SER A 65 0.30 -4.13 -3.83
C SER A 65 0.00 -3.72 -5.27
N ILE A 66 0.47 -4.48 -6.27
CA ILE A 66 0.19 -4.23 -7.68
C ILE A 66 -1.29 -4.45 -7.95
N PHE A 67 -1.85 -5.56 -7.47
CA PHE A 67 -3.28 -5.84 -7.62
C PHE A 67 -4.14 -4.73 -6.98
N TRP A 68 -3.77 -4.30 -5.78
CA TRP A 68 -4.45 -3.22 -5.07
C TRP A 68 -4.34 -1.87 -5.80
N PHE A 69 -3.16 -1.54 -6.35
CA PHE A 69 -2.97 -0.35 -7.17
C PHE A 69 -3.90 -0.35 -8.40
N VAL A 70 -4.02 -1.48 -9.11
CA VAL A 70 -4.94 -1.60 -10.25
C VAL A 70 -6.39 -1.41 -9.80
N LEU A 71 -6.79 -1.97 -8.66
CA LEU A 71 -8.13 -1.77 -8.11
C LEU A 71 -8.39 -0.30 -7.75
N VAL A 72 -7.50 0.34 -7.01
CA VAL A 72 -7.76 1.68 -6.49
C VAL A 72 -7.57 2.74 -7.56
N GLU A 73 -6.51 2.70 -8.35
CA GLU A 73 -6.24 3.77 -9.31
C GLU A 73 -6.94 3.57 -10.66
N TYR A 74 -7.17 2.32 -11.09
CA TYR A 74 -7.78 2.06 -12.40
C TYR A 74 -9.30 1.86 -12.33
N ILE A 75 -9.82 1.28 -11.24
CA ILE A 75 -11.25 0.95 -11.12
C ILE A 75 -12.02 2.04 -10.34
N SER A 76 -11.44 2.63 -9.28
CA SER A 76 -12.13 3.66 -8.48
C SER A 76 -12.64 4.86 -9.29
N PRO A 77 -11.86 5.46 -10.22
CA PRO A 77 -12.34 6.61 -11.00
C PRO A 77 -13.52 6.23 -11.92
N ARG A 78 -13.54 5.00 -12.42
CA ARG A 78 -14.59 4.50 -13.34
C ARG A 78 -15.88 4.16 -12.60
N LEU A 79 -15.79 3.62 -11.38
CA LEU A 79 -16.96 3.35 -10.54
C LEU A 79 -17.62 4.64 -10.03
N MET A 80 -16.83 5.68 -9.73
CA MET A 80 -17.36 6.98 -9.34
C MET A 80 -18.05 7.71 -10.51
N ALA A 81 -17.55 7.56 -11.73
CA ALA A 81 -18.13 8.18 -12.93
C ALA A 81 -19.43 7.51 -13.42
N LEU A 82 -19.68 6.25 -13.06
CA LEU A 82 -20.91 5.52 -13.41
C LEU A 82 -22.10 5.86 -12.50
N HIS A 83 -21.87 6.61 -11.43
CA HIS A 83 -22.89 7.01 -10.45
C HIS A 83 -23.40 8.46 -10.63
N THR A 84 -22.95 9.16 -11.68
CA THR A 84 -23.42 10.49 -12.12
C THR A 84 -24.12 10.39 -13.46
#